data_AF-A0A644UW13-F1
#
_entry.id   AF-A0A644UW13-F1
#
_cell.length_a   1.000
_cell.length_b   1.000
_cell.length_c   1.000
_cell.angle_alpha   90.00
_cell.angle_beta   90.00
_cell.angle_gamma   90.00
#
_symmetry.space_group_name_H-M   'P 1'
#
loop_
_entity.id
_entity.type
_entity.pdbx_description
1 polymer ?
#
loop_
_entity_poly.entity_id
_entity_poly.type
_entity_poly.pdbx_seq_one_letter_code
_entity_poly.pdbx_strand_id
1 'polypeptide(L)'
;MIGYELVLKFHKNEAFLTDDFALSFDEVELGELAKNQGFKNPAFWLIEVLIYEPTEGRINVKVLSYNIGETNLSPFQKSIANELKNVRRIIFKGIDTHGLLNTLYGSAPFNYIPPKKNINNESCKENSYSYNTNVRKKINFASSEKYTNEIKIEPTKTYINETFYIPIKKVRFQHERVSFDKKFDQLKNTIELTIQNDNIREEFDAVKNYFANVLNTKKIQVTVSIVLYGDQITSIEANSPEVEKINKEIIETVKFVFVKRVLKKKIPTENEKTLFTLEEYFNNYSDGKVKMKTFYSKEQDLLNDLLRITNTKHYRHLRFLSSQHAYDTMRLRFILKPDSFVFLIEGTHHCHFIWETLNTSEATYIWHAEKDKQKLPITFRKIEEIINQTRVQGKTAYISSNEDKFRRIYHDYSDINEGFVKWKGELENVLT
;
A
#
# COMPACT_ATOMS: atom_id res chain seq x y z
N MET A 1 -8.18 -31.31 14.31
CA MET A 1 -8.81 -30.00 14.02
C MET A 1 -8.46 -29.40 12.67
N ILE A 2 -7.45 -29.86 11.92
CA ILE A 2 -7.13 -29.33 10.58
C ILE A 2 -8.23 -29.67 9.57
N GLY A 3 -8.61 -28.70 8.73
CA GLY A 3 -9.63 -28.81 7.68
C GLY A 3 -11.07 -28.58 8.15
N TYR A 4 -11.29 -28.30 9.45
CA TYR A 4 -12.62 -28.05 9.98
C TYR A 4 -13.01 -26.57 9.93
N GLU A 5 -14.30 -26.33 9.72
CA GLU A 5 -14.91 -25.02 9.80
C GLU A 5 -15.38 -24.75 11.24
N LEU A 6 -14.93 -23.63 11.80
CA LEU A 6 -15.30 -23.14 13.12
C LEU A 6 -15.93 -21.77 13.02
N VAL A 7 -16.74 -21.43 14.01
CA VAL A 7 -17.31 -20.10 14.21
C VAL A 7 -16.44 -19.37 15.23
N LEU A 8 -15.92 -18.20 14.85
CA LEU A 8 -15.27 -17.27 15.75
C LEU A 8 -16.21 -16.09 16.00
N LYS A 9 -16.72 -15.97 17.22
CA LYS A 9 -17.63 -14.86 17.59
C LYS A 9 -16.82 -13.68 18.11
N PHE A 10 -17.33 -12.48 17.91
CA PHE A 10 -16.78 -11.24 18.43
C PHE A 10 -17.85 -10.48 19.21
N HIS A 11 -17.50 -10.08 20.43
CA HIS A 11 -18.34 -9.22 21.25
C HIS A 11 -17.45 -8.14 21.87
N LYS A 12 -17.71 -6.88 21.51
CA LYS A 12 -16.91 -5.73 21.95
C LYS A 12 -15.42 -5.92 21.64
N ASN A 13 -14.60 -6.23 22.66
CA ASN A 13 -13.14 -6.35 22.57
C ASN A 13 -12.64 -7.78 22.76
N GLU A 14 -13.55 -8.75 22.73
CA GLU A 14 -13.26 -10.16 22.98
C GLU A 14 -13.74 -11.03 21.82
N ALA A 15 -13.01 -12.13 21.61
CA ALA A 15 -13.28 -13.13 20.60
C ALA A 15 -13.52 -14.50 21.25
N PHE A 16 -14.43 -15.31 20.72
CA PHE A 16 -14.88 -16.55 21.36
C PHE A 16 -14.88 -17.71 20.37
N LEU A 17 -14.10 -18.76 20.68
CA LEU A 17 -14.18 -20.08 20.04
C LEU A 17 -15.10 -21.05 20.81
N THR A 18 -15.33 -20.80 22.10
CA THR A 18 -16.31 -21.51 22.92
C THR A 18 -17.19 -20.48 23.64
N ASP A 19 -18.37 -20.88 24.11
CA ASP A 19 -19.31 -19.94 24.74
C ASP A 19 -18.80 -19.41 26.10
N ASP A 20 -17.77 -20.02 26.68
CA ASP A 20 -17.27 -19.79 28.03
C ASP A 20 -15.78 -19.40 28.12
N PHE A 21 -15.09 -19.23 26.98
CA PHE A 21 -13.67 -18.85 26.94
C PHE A 21 -13.44 -17.70 25.95
N ALA A 22 -13.01 -16.57 26.50
CA ALA A 22 -12.69 -15.36 25.76
C ALA A 22 -11.20 -15.30 25.41
N LEU A 23 -10.92 -14.88 24.19
CA LEU A 23 -9.60 -14.52 23.70
C LEU A 23 -9.55 -13.01 23.50
N SER A 24 -8.47 -12.40 23.96
CA SER A 24 -8.16 -11.00 23.70
C SER A 24 -7.78 -10.78 22.22
N PHE A 25 -7.89 -9.54 21.74
CA PHE A 25 -7.50 -9.23 20.37
C PHE A 25 -5.98 -9.30 20.13
N ASP A 26 -5.17 -9.30 21.19
CA ASP A 26 -3.74 -9.64 21.11
C ASP A 26 -3.53 -11.13 20.78
N GLU A 27 -4.36 -11.99 21.36
CA GLU A 27 -4.33 -13.45 21.13
C GLU A 27 -4.92 -13.84 19.77
N VAL A 28 -5.82 -13.01 19.22
CA VAL A 28 -6.44 -13.24 17.91
C VAL A 28 -5.71 -12.47 16.79
N GLU A 29 -4.53 -11.91 17.06
CA GLU A 29 -3.70 -11.15 16.11
C GLU A 29 -4.49 -10.11 15.28
N LEU A 30 -5.53 -9.53 15.87
CA LEU A 30 -6.27 -8.45 15.22
C LEU A 30 -5.47 -7.16 15.30
N GLY A 31 -5.45 -6.40 14.20
CA GLY A 31 -4.70 -5.15 14.12
C GLY A 31 -5.18 -4.11 15.14
N GLU A 32 -4.32 -3.13 15.43
CA GLU A 32 -4.56 -2.04 16.40
C GLU A 32 -5.89 -1.29 16.20
N LEU A 33 -6.43 -1.29 14.98
CA LEU A 33 -7.72 -0.67 14.67
C LEU A 33 -8.89 -1.40 15.38
N ALA A 34 -8.88 -2.73 15.38
CA ALA A 34 -9.89 -3.52 16.10
C ALA A 34 -9.75 -3.38 17.62
N LYS A 35 -8.50 -3.26 18.13
CA LYS A 35 -8.21 -3.08 19.56
C LYS A 35 -8.74 -1.75 20.10
N ASN A 36 -8.57 -0.67 19.32
CA ASN A 36 -8.98 0.67 19.75
C ASN A 36 -10.48 0.94 19.57
N GLN A 37 -11.13 0.31 18.59
CA GLN A 37 -12.53 0.59 18.27
C GLN A 37 -13.52 -0.45 18.81
N GLY A 38 -13.10 -1.71 18.95
CA GLY A 38 -13.99 -2.82 19.26
C GLY A 38 -15.03 -3.08 18.17
N PHE A 39 -15.76 -4.19 18.30
CA PHE A 39 -16.91 -4.48 17.45
C PHE A 39 -18.14 -3.78 18.01
N LYS A 40 -18.69 -2.82 17.25
CA LYS A 40 -19.88 -2.05 17.68
C LYS A 40 -21.13 -2.90 17.82
N ASN A 41 -21.28 -3.89 16.94
CA ASN A 41 -22.34 -4.89 16.98
C ASN A 41 -21.70 -6.28 17.18
N PRO A 42 -22.42 -7.25 17.78
CA PRO A 42 -21.99 -8.64 17.72
C PRO A 42 -21.67 -9.03 16.27
N ALA A 43 -20.60 -9.80 16.09
CA ALA A 43 -20.21 -10.31 14.78
C ALA A 43 -19.71 -11.73 14.90
N PHE A 44 -19.74 -12.48 13.81
CA PHE A 44 -19.13 -13.80 13.76
C PHE A 44 -18.48 -14.05 12.41
N TRP A 45 -17.34 -14.72 12.44
CA TRP A 45 -16.62 -15.12 11.24
C TRP A 45 -16.66 -16.64 11.12
N LEU A 46 -16.90 -17.12 9.91
CA LEU A 46 -16.66 -18.52 9.59
C LEU A 46 -15.19 -18.66 9.22
N ILE A 47 -14.49 -19.57 9.89
CA ILE A 47 -13.05 -19.78 9.73
C ILE A 47 -12.76 -21.25 9.44
N GLU A 48 -11.81 -21.50 8.54
CA GLU A 48 -11.28 -22.83 8.25
C GLU A 48 -9.94 -23.00 8.95
N VAL A 49 -9.77 -24.07 9.73
CA VAL A 49 -8.50 -24.37 10.42
C VAL A 49 -7.51 -24.99 9.45
N LEU A 50 -6.41 -24.29 9.18
CA LEU A 50 -5.35 -24.76 8.28
C LEU A 50 -4.28 -25.56 9.02
N ILE A 51 -3.91 -25.11 10.21
CA ILE A 51 -2.88 -25.74 11.06
C ILE A 51 -3.35 -25.64 12.50
N TYR A 52 -3.19 -26.71 13.26
CA TYR A 52 -3.39 -26.72 14.71
C TYR A 52 -2.16 -27.32 15.39
N GLU A 53 -1.58 -26.56 16.31
CA GLU A 53 -0.42 -26.93 17.11
C GLU A 53 -0.82 -26.99 18.61
N PRO A 54 -1.18 -28.17 19.13
CA PRO A 54 -1.68 -28.32 20.49
C PRO A 54 -0.68 -27.92 21.57
N THR A 55 0.62 -28.15 21.34
CA THR A 55 1.70 -27.89 22.30
C THR A 55 1.93 -26.41 22.54
N GLU A 56 1.69 -25.56 21.53
CA GLU A 56 1.80 -24.11 21.62
C GLU A 56 0.45 -23.42 21.87
N GLY A 57 -0.66 -24.16 21.81
CA GLY A 57 -2.01 -23.60 21.86
C GLY A 57 -2.30 -22.68 20.67
N ARG A 58 -1.78 -22.99 19.48
CA ARG A 58 -1.83 -22.11 18.31
C ARG A 58 -2.66 -22.71 17.19
N ILE A 59 -3.54 -21.92 16.59
CA ILE A 59 -4.25 -22.27 15.34
C ILE A 59 -3.96 -21.24 14.26
N ASN A 60 -3.70 -21.74 13.04
CA ASN A 60 -3.66 -20.90 11.84
C ASN A 60 -4.94 -21.13 11.05
N VAL A 61 -5.64 -20.06 10.71
CA VAL A 61 -6.99 -20.13 10.14
C VAL A 61 -7.12 -19.24 8.90
N LYS A 62 -8.09 -19.57 8.05
CA LYS A 62 -8.51 -18.75 6.92
C LYS A 62 -9.94 -18.29 7.15
N VAL A 63 -10.23 -17.01 6.99
CA VAL A 63 -11.61 -16.52 7.06
C VAL A 63 -12.35 -16.88 5.77
N LEU A 64 -13.50 -17.52 5.90
CA LEU A 64 -14.40 -17.88 4.81
C LEU A 64 -15.48 -16.80 4.60
N SER A 65 -16.04 -16.25 5.68
CA SER A 65 -17.03 -15.18 5.61
C SER A 65 -17.06 -14.30 6.85
N TYR A 66 -17.56 -13.07 6.67
CA TYR A 66 -17.71 -12.05 7.72
C TYR A 66 -19.19 -11.74 7.87
N ASN A 67 -19.73 -11.90 9.09
CA ASN A 67 -21.14 -11.70 9.35
C ASN A 67 -21.34 -10.80 10.57
N ILE A 68 -22.38 -9.96 10.50
CA ILE A 68 -22.83 -9.11 11.60
C ILE A 68 -24.03 -9.79 12.25
N GLY A 69 -24.10 -9.77 13.57
CA GLY A 69 -25.12 -10.41 14.38
C GLY A 69 -24.56 -11.51 15.27
N GLU A 70 -25.47 -12.18 15.96
CA GLU A 70 -25.15 -13.36 16.78
C GLU A 70 -25.33 -14.64 15.98
N THR A 71 -24.61 -15.68 16.39
CA THR A 71 -24.78 -17.03 15.85
C THR A 71 -24.55 -18.06 16.95
N ASN A 72 -24.95 -19.30 16.70
CA ASN A 72 -24.68 -20.42 17.57
C ASN A 72 -23.43 -21.19 17.12
N LEU A 73 -22.65 -21.69 18.08
CA LEU A 73 -21.54 -22.61 17.76
C LEU A 73 -22.09 -23.92 17.20
N SER A 74 -21.40 -24.49 16.22
CA SER A 74 -21.81 -25.76 15.61
C SER A 74 -21.80 -26.90 16.64
N PRO A 75 -22.65 -27.93 16.50
CA PRO A 75 -22.64 -29.09 17.40
C PRO A 75 -21.26 -29.75 17.48
N PHE A 76 -20.54 -29.78 16.35
CA PHE A 76 -19.16 -30.25 16.28
C PHE A 76 -18.23 -29.39 17.14
N GLN A 77 -18.28 -28.07 17.00
CA GLN A 77 -17.45 -27.15 17.78
C GLN A 77 -17.71 -27.25 19.29
N LYS A 78 -18.96 -27.51 19.69
CA LYS A 78 -19.31 -27.79 21.09
C LYS A 78 -18.70 -29.11 21.60
N SER A 79 -18.62 -30.13 20.74
CA SER A 79 -18.02 -31.43 21.11
C SER A 79 -16.50 -31.35 21.35
N ILE A 80 -15.81 -30.41 20.69
CA ILE A 80 -14.36 -30.18 20.83
C ILE A 80 -14.03 -28.97 21.72
N ALA A 81 -14.98 -28.45 22.49
CA ALA A 81 -14.80 -27.24 23.29
C ALA A 81 -13.60 -27.32 24.26
N ASN A 82 -13.35 -28.48 24.87
CA ASN A 82 -12.22 -28.68 25.77
C ASN A 82 -10.86 -28.55 25.07
N GLU A 83 -10.77 -28.94 23.78
CA GLU A 83 -9.55 -28.75 22.99
C GLU A 83 -9.39 -27.27 22.59
N LEU A 84 -10.49 -26.61 22.22
CA LEU A 84 -10.50 -25.20 21.83
C LEU A 84 -10.14 -24.26 22.99
N LYS A 85 -10.45 -24.62 24.24
CA LYS A 85 -10.02 -23.90 25.44
C LYS A 85 -8.51 -23.84 25.62
N ASN A 86 -7.77 -24.78 25.03
CA ASN A 86 -6.31 -24.77 25.07
C ASN A 86 -5.68 -23.87 23.99
N VAL A 87 -6.49 -23.35 23.05
CA VAL A 87 -6.03 -22.39 22.05
C VAL A 87 -5.84 -21.04 22.73
N ARG A 88 -4.60 -20.57 22.73
CA ARG A 88 -4.17 -19.26 23.24
C ARG A 88 -3.86 -18.27 22.14
N ARG A 89 -3.67 -18.72 20.89
CA ARG A 89 -3.41 -17.83 19.75
C ARG A 89 -4.11 -18.28 18.48
N ILE A 90 -4.72 -17.33 17.79
CA ILE A 90 -5.32 -17.49 16.45
C ILE A 90 -4.57 -16.59 15.48
N ILE A 91 -4.01 -17.19 14.43
CA ILE A 91 -3.28 -16.50 13.38
C ILE A 91 -4.06 -16.61 12.07
N PHE A 92 -4.37 -15.49 11.45
CA PHE A 92 -5.08 -15.48 10.17
C PHE A 92 -4.09 -15.53 9.00
N LYS A 93 -4.34 -16.40 8.01
CA LYS A 93 -3.61 -16.43 6.73
C LYS A 93 -3.84 -15.17 5.87
N GLY A 94 -4.76 -14.32 6.29
CA GLY A 94 -5.12 -13.03 5.72
C GLY A 94 -6.49 -12.62 6.24
N ILE A 95 -6.67 -11.32 6.47
CA ILE A 95 -7.98 -10.74 6.82
C ILE A 95 -8.36 -9.79 5.69
N ASP A 96 -9.58 -9.95 5.17
CA ASP A 96 -10.17 -9.00 4.25
C ASP A 96 -10.53 -7.73 5.03
N THR A 97 -9.91 -6.62 4.62
CA THR A 97 -10.10 -5.34 5.29
C THR A 97 -11.54 -4.86 5.15
N HIS A 98 -12.23 -5.15 4.04
CA HIS A 98 -13.63 -4.78 3.89
C HIS A 98 -14.54 -5.56 4.84
N GLY A 99 -14.39 -6.90 4.87
CA GLY A 99 -15.09 -7.76 5.82
C GLY A 99 -14.88 -7.36 7.28
N LEU A 100 -13.62 -7.10 7.68
CA LEU A 100 -13.29 -6.63 9.02
C LEU A 100 -13.96 -5.29 9.34
N LEU A 101 -13.79 -4.27 8.49
CA LEU A 101 -14.36 -2.93 8.75
C LEU A 101 -15.89 -2.96 8.77
N ASN A 102 -16.53 -3.75 7.92
CA ASN A 102 -17.98 -3.94 7.95
C ASN A 102 -18.43 -4.53 9.29
N THR A 103 -17.72 -5.54 9.81
CA THR A 103 -18.04 -6.15 11.10
C THR A 103 -17.71 -5.26 12.30
N LEU A 104 -16.67 -4.41 12.21
CA LEU A 104 -16.32 -3.45 13.26
C LEU A 104 -17.30 -2.29 13.35
N TYR A 105 -17.69 -1.71 12.21
CA TYR A 105 -18.52 -0.50 12.18
C TYR A 105 -20.02 -0.77 12.19
N GLY A 106 -20.47 -1.98 11.84
CA GLY A 106 -21.89 -2.30 11.84
C GLY A 106 -22.66 -1.51 10.78
N SER A 107 -22.38 -1.77 9.50
CA SER A 107 -23.05 -1.28 8.28
C SER A 107 -23.78 0.08 8.35
N ALA A 108 -23.19 1.10 7.75
CA ALA A 108 -23.93 2.02 6.88
C ALA A 108 -23.39 1.86 5.45
N PRO A 109 -24.23 1.69 4.42
CA PRO A 109 -23.76 1.58 3.04
C PRO A 109 -23.14 2.91 2.60
N PHE A 110 -21.91 2.87 2.08
CA PHE A 110 -21.41 3.96 1.25
C PHE A 110 -22.28 4.00 -0.01
N ASN A 111 -23.18 4.99 -0.10
CA ASN A 111 -23.93 5.27 -1.32
C ASN A 111 -22.95 5.73 -2.40
N TYR A 112 -22.51 4.80 -3.24
CA TYR A 112 -21.88 5.12 -4.51
C TYR A 112 -22.95 5.68 -5.44
N ILE A 113 -22.90 6.99 -5.70
CA ILE A 113 -23.65 7.62 -6.79
C ILE A 113 -22.74 7.58 -8.02
N PRO A 114 -23.00 6.75 -9.04
CA PRO A 114 -22.22 6.76 -10.27
C PRO A 114 -22.42 8.10 -11.01
N PRO A 115 -21.37 8.66 -11.63
CA PRO A 115 -21.49 9.87 -12.43
C PRO A 115 -22.40 9.62 -13.65
N LYS A 116 -23.39 10.49 -13.84
CA LYS A 116 -24.28 10.51 -15.00
C LYS A 116 -23.45 10.62 -16.28
N LYS A 117 -23.55 9.60 -17.15
CA LYS A 117 -23.15 9.71 -18.55
C LYS A 117 -24.08 10.73 -19.23
N ASN A 118 -23.51 11.84 -19.68
CA ASN A 118 -24.12 12.69 -20.70
C ASN A 118 -24.14 11.89 -22.01
N ILE A 119 -25.30 11.34 -22.36
CA ILE A 119 -25.60 10.85 -23.69
C ILE A 119 -26.34 12.00 -24.38
N ASN A 120 -25.62 12.74 -25.22
CA ASN A 120 -26.29 13.53 -26.26
C ASN A 120 -26.67 12.56 -27.37
N ASN A 121 -27.99 12.52 -27.60
CA ASN A 121 -28.66 11.83 -28.68
C ASN A 121 -28.10 12.28 -30.04
N GLU A 122 -27.88 11.32 -30.94
CA GLU A 122 -28.38 11.46 -32.30
C GLU A 122 -28.84 10.09 -32.81
N SER A 123 -30.04 10.13 -33.37
CA SER A 123 -30.98 9.05 -33.63
C SER A 123 -30.54 8.09 -34.73
N CYS A 124 -31.04 6.85 -34.67
CA CYS A 124 -31.81 6.25 -35.78
C CYS A 124 -32.68 5.11 -35.25
N LYS A 125 -33.97 5.19 -35.60
CA LYS A 125 -35.01 4.19 -35.36
C LYS A 125 -34.71 2.94 -36.17
N GLU A 126 -35.03 1.75 -35.65
CA GLU A 126 -35.97 0.82 -36.30
C GLU A 126 -36.15 -0.50 -35.51
N ASN A 127 -37.39 -0.66 -35.05
CA ASN A 127 -38.25 -1.85 -35.09
C ASN A 127 -37.62 -3.25 -34.95
N SER A 128 -37.90 -3.82 -33.79
CA SER A 128 -38.13 -5.23 -33.52
C SER A 128 -38.95 -5.95 -34.60
N TYR A 129 -38.49 -7.12 -35.07
CA TYR A 129 -39.38 -8.27 -35.31
C TYR A 129 -38.67 -9.61 -35.05
N SER A 130 -39.44 -10.45 -34.37
CA SER A 130 -39.21 -11.83 -33.96
C SER A 130 -39.05 -12.81 -35.12
N TYR A 131 -38.28 -13.87 -34.87
CA TYR A 131 -38.24 -15.11 -35.64
C TYR A 131 -39.63 -15.76 -35.78
N ASN A 132 -40.02 -16.14 -37.00
CA ASN A 132 -40.70 -17.41 -37.23
C ASN A 132 -40.79 -17.83 -38.72
N THR A 133 -40.65 -19.15 -38.88
CA THR A 133 -41.28 -20.05 -39.87
C THR A 133 -40.86 -20.05 -41.35
N ASN A 134 -40.14 -21.12 -41.68
CA ASN A 134 -40.29 -22.05 -42.82
C ASN A 134 -41.38 -21.75 -43.87
N VAL A 135 -40.98 -21.65 -45.16
CA VAL A 135 -41.77 -22.15 -46.30
C VAL A 135 -40.84 -22.70 -47.40
N ARG A 136 -41.04 -23.98 -47.74
CA ARG A 136 -40.57 -24.64 -48.97
C ARG A 136 -41.30 -24.08 -50.20
N LYS A 137 -40.60 -23.86 -51.32
CA LYS A 137 -40.92 -24.49 -52.64
C LYS A 137 -40.03 -24.01 -53.80
N LYS A 138 -39.57 -25.03 -54.55
CA LYS A 138 -39.43 -25.17 -56.02
C LYS A 138 -38.42 -24.29 -56.79
N ILE A 139 -37.29 -24.93 -57.09
CA ILE A 139 -36.73 -25.26 -58.43
C ILE A 139 -37.36 -24.53 -59.63
N ASN A 140 -36.52 -23.89 -60.44
CA ASN A 140 -36.53 -24.00 -61.90
C ASN A 140 -35.09 -23.93 -62.45
N PHE A 141 -34.78 -24.89 -63.33
CA PHE A 141 -33.56 -25.00 -64.13
C PHE A 141 -33.57 -24.00 -65.29
N ALA A 142 -32.43 -23.36 -65.57
CA ALA A 142 -32.06 -22.97 -66.94
C ALA A 142 -30.53 -22.75 -67.05
N SER A 143 -29.93 -23.57 -67.93
CA SER A 143 -28.78 -23.31 -68.81
C SER A 143 -27.45 -22.75 -68.24
N SER A 144 -26.49 -23.68 -68.17
CA SER A 144 -25.10 -23.58 -68.64
C SER A 144 -24.54 -22.21 -69.01
N GLU A 145 -23.50 -21.79 -68.28
CA GLU A 145 -22.29 -21.23 -68.88
C GLU A 145 -21.12 -21.46 -67.91
N LYS A 146 -20.08 -22.15 -68.41
CA LYS A 146 -18.82 -22.34 -67.72
C LYS A 146 -18.10 -21.00 -67.63
N TYR A 147 -18.17 -20.36 -66.47
CA TYR A 147 -17.16 -19.40 -66.05
C TYR A 147 -16.26 -20.08 -65.03
N THR A 148 -15.00 -20.25 -65.39
CA THR A 148 -13.89 -20.53 -64.47
C THR A 148 -13.76 -19.35 -63.53
N ASN A 149 -14.52 -19.38 -62.43
CA ASN A 149 -14.24 -18.53 -61.29
C ASN A 149 -12.97 -19.07 -60.63
N GLU A 150 -11.85 -18.37 -60.85
CA GLU A 150 -10.78 -18.35 -59.86
C GLU A 150 -11.43 -17.98 -58.53
N ILE A 151 -11.52 -18.95 -57.62
CA ILE A 151 -11.93 -18.69 -56.26
C ILE A 151 -10.82 -17.81 -55.68
N LYS A 152 -11.02 -16.49 -55.67
CA LYS A 152 -10.35 -15.62 -54.72
C LYS A 152 -10.82 -16.10 -53.36
N ILE A 153 -10.04 -16.97 -52.72
CA ILE A 153 -10.23 -17.33 -51.33
C ILE A 153 -9.99 -16.03 -50.58
N GLU A 154 -11.07 -15.34 -50.19
CA GLU A 154 -10.94 -14.24 -49.24
C GLU A 154 -10.23 -14.80 -48.00
N PRO A 155 -9.14 -14.16 -47.52
CA PRO A 155 -8.41 -14.66 -46.37
C PRO A 155 -9.38 -14.94 -45.22
N THR A 156 -9.50 -16.20 -44.84
CA THR A 156 -10.37 -16.59 -43.74
C THR A 156 -9.82 -15.99 -42.45
N LYS A 157 -10.69 -15.29 -41.70
CA LYS A 157 -10.32 -14.78 -40.38
C LYS A 157 -10.04 -15.95 -39.45
N THR A 158 -8.83 -16.00 -38.92
CA THR A 158 -8.42 -17.01 -37.94
C THR A 158 -8.31 -16.35 -36.56
N TYR A 159 -8.76 -17.05 -35.52
CA TYR A 159 -8.72 -16.57 -34.15
C TYR A 159 -7.78 -17.44 -33.32
N ILE A 160 -6.85 -16.81 -32.61
CA ILE A 160 -6.02 -17.47 -31.59
C ILE A 160 -6.53 -16.99 -30.23
N ASN A 161 -7.08 -17.91 -29.45
CA ASN A 161 -7.52 -17.64 -28.08
C ASN A 161 -6.74 -18.56 -27.15
N GLU A 162 -5.87 -17.97 -26.33
CA GLU A 162 -5.04 -18.72 -25.40
C GLU A 162 -5.07 -18.11 -24.01
N THR A 163 -4.95 -18.97 -23.00
CA THR A 163 -4.79 -18.58 -21.60
C THR A 163 -3.52 -19.21 -21.07
N PHE A 164 -2.62 -18.41 -20.51
CA PHE A 164 -1.35 -18.89 -19.96
C PHE A 164 -0.89 -18.07 -18.76
N TYR A 165 0.14 -18.56 -18.07
CA TYR A 165 0.72 -17.89 -16.91
C TYR A 165 2.14 -17.41 -17.20
N ILE A 166 2.44 -16.16 -16.88
CA ILE A 166 3.78 -15.58 -16.97
C ILE A 166 4.25 -15.06 -15.61
N PRO A 167 5.50 -15.33 -15.18
CA PRO A 167 6.05 -14.74 -13.96
C PRO A 167 6.04 -13.21 -14.01
N ILE A 168 5.61 -12.55 -12.94
CA ILE A 168 5.61 -11.07 -12.83
C ILE A 168 7.01 -10.50 -13.05
N LYS A 169 8.06 -11.24 -12.67
CA LYS A 169 9.45 -10.81 -12.91
C LYS A 169 9.81 -10.70 -14.41
N LYS A 170 9.09 -11.39 -15.30
CA LYS A 170 9.35 -11.42 -16.74
C LYS A 170 8.52 -10.42 -17.55
N VAL A 171 7.52 -9.79 -16.93
CA VAL A 171 6.79 -8.69 -17.59
C VAL A 171 7.55 -7.38 -17.42
N ARG A 172 7.25 -6.38 -18.24
CA ARG A 172 7.79 -5.01 -18.19
C ARG A 172 6.65 -4.06 -17.81
N PHE A 173 6.84 -3.28 -16.76
CA PHE A 173 5.89 -2.23 -16.41
C PHE A 173 6.30 -0.98 -17.19
N GLN A 174 5.38 -0.46 -18.00
CA GLN A 174 5.57 0.73 -18.81
C GLN A 174 4.42 1.69 -18.50
N HIS A 175 4.54 2.94 -18.93
CA HIS A 175 3.49 3.93 -18.69
C HIS A 175 2.13 3.41 -19.20
N GLU A 176 1.18 3.28 -18.27
CA GLU A 176 -0.20 2.83 -18.50
C GLU A 176 -0.34 1.40 -19.04
N ARG A 177 0.71 0.57 -19.00
CA ARG A 177 0.65 -0.79 -19.58
C ARG A 177 1.67 -1.77 -19.02
N VAL A 178 1.37 -3.06 -19.19
CA VAL A 178 2.29 -4.18 -18.93
C VAL A 178 2.60 -4.88 -20.24
N SER A 179 3.88 -5.03 -20.58
CA SER A 179 4.30 -5.71 -21.82
C SER A 179 5.19 -6.93 -21.58
N PHE A 180 5.13 -7.91 -22.47
CA PHE A 180 6.00 -9.09 -22.47
C PHE A 180 5.96 -9.80 -23.82
N ASP A 181 7.01 -10.57 -24.11
CA ASP A 181 7.16 -11.24 -25.41
C ASP A 181 6.69 -12.69 -25.32
N LYS A 182 5.89 -13.14 -26.30
CA LYS A 182 5.39 -14.52 -26.39
C LYS A 182 5.40 -15.00 -27.84
N LYS A 183 5.85 -16.25 -28.02
CA LYS A 183 5.72 -16.99 -29.28
C LYS A 183 4.45 -17.85 -29.24
N PHE A 184 3.69 -17.83 -30.32
CA PHE A 184 2.51 -18.67 -30.57
C PHE A 184 2.85 -19.68 -31.64
N ASP A 185 2.33 -20.90 -31.55
CA ASP A 185 2.68 -21.97 -32.51
C ASP A 185 2.18 -21.65 -33.93
N GLN A 186 1.09 -20.90 -34.01
CA GLN A 186 0.48 -20.44 -35.27
C GLN A 186 1.21 -19.23 -35.88
N LEU A 187 2.17 -18.63 -35.16
CA LEU A 187 2.94 -17.47 -35.60
C LEU A 187 4.43 -17.82 -35.72
N LYS A 188 5.04 -17.40 -36.84
CA LYS A 188 6.48 -17.63 -37.07
C LYS A 188 7.35 -16.85 -36.08
N ASN A 189 6.91 -15.65 -35.70
CA ASN A 189 7.67 -14.71 -34.90
C ASN A 189 7.11 -14.60 -33.47
N THR A 190 7.99 -14.25 -32.53
CA THR A 190 7.60 -13.78 -31.21
C THR A 190 6.93 -12.42 -31.34
N ILE A 191 5.81 -12.23 -30.65
CA ILE A 191 5.09 -10.95 -30.62
C ILE A 191 5.14 -10.36 -29.21
N GLU A 192 5.20 -9.03 -29.12
CA GLU A 192 5.02 -8.33 -27.87
C GLU A 192 3.52 -8.19 -27.57
N LEU A 193 3.09 -8.69 -26.42
CA LEU A 193 1.74 -8.54 -25.92
C LEU A 193 1.71 -7.39 -24.92
N THR A 194 0.63 -6.62 -24.93
CA THR A 194 0.44 -5.47 -24.06
C THR A 194 -0.92 -5.53 -23.38
N ILE A 195 -0.93 -5.36 -22.06
CA ILE A 195 -2.13 -5.27 -21.24
C ILE A 195 -2.23 -3.85 -20.70
N GLN A 196 -3.34 -3.16 -20.99
CA GLN A 196 -3.54 -1.76 -20.57
C GLN A 196 -3.91 -1.66 -19.08
N ASN A 197 -3.35 -0.68 -18.39
CA ASN A 197 -3.75 -0.25 -17.04
C ASN A 197 -3.18 1.15 -16.73
N ASP A 198 -4.06 2.14 -16.67
CA ASP A 198 -3.76 3.57 -16.44
C ASP A 198 -3.01 3.88 -15.14
N ASN A 199 -3.04 2.99 -14.15
CA ASN A 199 -2.37 3.23 -12.87
C ASN A 199 -0.89 2.80 -12.90
N ILE A 200 -0.47 2.02 -13.89
CA ILE A 200 0.89 1.48 -13.96
C ILE A 200 1.85 2.55 -14.48
N ARG A 201 3.01 2.62 -13.85
CA ARG A 201 4.10 3.51 -14.21
C ARG A 201 5.39 2.72 -14.39
N GLU A 202 6.30 3.24 -15.21
CA GLU A 202 7.57 2.58 -15.50
C GLU A 202 8.45 2.44 -14.24
N GLU A 203 8.38 3.39 -13.31
CA GLU A 203 9.16 3.35 -12.07
C GLU A 203 8.78 2.16 -11.18
N PHE A 204 7.59 1.59 -11.35
CA PHE A 204 7.13 0.42 -10.63
C PHE A 204 7.84 -0.87 -11.06
N ASP A 205 8.53 -0.87 -12.19
CA ASP A 205 9.33 -2.00 -12.66
C ASP A 205 10.37 -2.45 -11.63
N ALA A 206 11.01 -1.47 -10.97
CA ALA A 206 12.01 -1.69 -9.91
C ALA A 206 11.44 -2.35 -8.64
N VAL A 207 10.12 -2.29 -8.44
CA VAL A 207 9.42 -2.77 -7.24
C VAL A 207 8.42 -3.90 -7.55
N LYS A 208 8.50 -4.55 -8.71
CA LYS A 208 7.66 -5.71 -9.09
C LYS A 208 7.53 -6.79 -8.02
N ASN A 209 8.59 -7.06 -7.28
CA ASN A 209 8.56 -8.05 -6.20
C ASN A 209 7.57 -7.67 -5.08
N TYR A 210 7.37 -6.37 -4.84
CA TYR A 210 6.38 -5.91 -3.88
C TYR A 210 4.96 -6.10 -4.43
N PHE A 211 4.71 -5.80 -5.70
CA PHE A 211 3.43 -6.11 -6.35
C PHE A 211 3.11 -7.60 -6.29
N ALA A 212 4.08 -8.48 -6.55
CA ALA A 212 3.90 -9.93 -6.42
C ALA A 212 3.51 -10.36 -4.99
N ASN A 213 4.10 -9.74 -3.97
CA ASN A 213 3.77 -10.03 -2.57
C ASN A 213 2.36 -9.52 -2.21
N VAL A 214 2.01 -8.30 -2.64
CA VAL A 214 0.71 -7.68 -2.31
C VAL A 214 -0.44 -8.35 -3.07
N LEU A 215 -0.24 -8.70 -4.35
CA LEU A 215 -1.21 -9.47 -5.15
C LEU A 215 -1.25 -10.97 -4.75
N ASN A 216 -0.38 -11.39 -3.83
CA ASN A 216 -0.25 -12.77 -3.37
C ASN A 216 -0.04 -13.80 -4.50
N THR A 217 0.73 -13.43 -5.52
CA THR A 217 1.06 -14.32 -6.64
C THR A 217 2.40 -13.95 -7.27
N LYS A 218 3.11 -14.96 -7.77
CA LYS A 218 4.38 -14.77 -8.51
C LYS A 218 4.18 -14.75 -10.03
N LYS A 219 2.99 -15.10 -10.51
CA LYS A 219 2.63 -15.20 -11.92
C LYS A 219 1.30 -14.48 -12.16
N ILE A 220 1.16 -13.86 -13.32
CA ILE A 220 -0.12 -13.35 -13.80
C ILE A 220 -0.73 -14.32 -14.79
N GLN A 221 -2.05 -14.46 -14.76
CA GLN A 221 -2.80 -15.12 -15.80
C GLN A 221 -3.05 -14.12 -16.93
N VAL A 222 -2.79 -14.53 -18.16
CA VAL A 222 -3.05 -13.74 -19.36
C VAL A 222 -4.04 -14.50 -20.22
N THR A 223 -5.12 -13.83 -20.59
CA THR A 223 -6.03 -14.28 -21.65
C THR A 223 -5.78 -13.39 -22.86
N VAL A 224 -5.46 -14.00 -24.00
CA VAL A 224 -5.17 -13.28 -25.24
C VAL A 224 -6.11 -13.74 -26.36
N SER A 225 -6.57 -12.78 -27.15
CA SER A 225 -7.35 -12.97 -28.37
C SER A 225 -6.66 -12.25 -29.52
N ILE A 226 -6.20 -13.01 -30.51
CA ILE A 226 -5.52 -12.49 -31.70
C ILE A 226 -6.37 -12.80 -32.93
N VAL A 227 -6.63 -11.79 -33.75
CA VAL A 227 -7.35 -11.93 -35.01
C VAL A 227 -6.38 -11.84 -36.17
N LEU A 228 -6.31 -12.89 -36.97
CA LEU A 228 -5.49 -12.97 -38.18
C LEU A 228 -6.36 -12.85 -39.43
N TYR A 229 -5.88 -12.13 -40.42
CA TYR A 229 -6.42 -12.13 -41.79
C TYR A 229 -5.34 -12.69 -42.72
N GLY A 230 -5.46 -13.97 -43.07
CA GLY A 230 -4.33 -14.72 -43.63
C GLY A 230 -3.20 -14.86 -42.61
N ASP A 231 -1.98 -14.45 -42.98
CA ASP A 231 -0.80 -14.45 -42.11
C ASP A 231 -0.58 -13.12 -41.35
N GLN A 232 -1.45 -12.12 -41.56
CA GLN A 232 -1.30 -10.79 -40.94
C GLN A 232 -2.15 -10.64 -39.68
N ILE A 233 -1.55 -10.11 -38.61
CA ILE A 233 -2.24 -9.76 -37.37
C ILE A 233 -3.04 -8.48 -37.58
N THR A 234 -4.35 -8.55 -37.35
CA THR A 234 -5.28 -7.41 -37.47
C THR A 234 -5.71 -6.85 -36.11
N SER A 235 -5.72 -7.66 -35.06
CA SER A 235 -6.00 -7.22 -33.69
C SER A 235 -5.32 -8.15 -32.69
N ILE A 236 -4.89 -7.57 -31.55
CA ILE A 236 -4.38 -8.27 -30.37
C ILE A 236 -5.07 -7.64 -29.17
N GLU A 237 -5.79 -8.46 -28.41
CA GLU A 237 -6.35 -8.09 -27.13
C GLU A 237 -5.77 -9.00 -26.05
N ALA A 238 -5.17 -8.42 -25.02
CA ALA A 238 -4.61 -9.17 -23.90
C ALA A 238 -5.12 -8.59 -22.59
N ASN A 239 -5.61 -9.46 -21.72
CA ASN A 239 -6.19 -9.11 -20.43
C ASN A 239 -5.60 -9.97 -19.32
N SER A 240 -5.50 -9.41 -18.11
CA SER A 240 -5.06 -10.15 -16.92
C SER A 240 -5.81 -9.65 -15.69
N PRO A 241 -6.49 -10.54 -14.94
CA PRO A 241 -7.14 -10.19 -13.69
C PRO A 241 -6.18 -9.63 -12.64
N GLU A 242 -4.93 -10.10 -12.62
CA GLU A 242 -3.91 -9.60 -11.69
C GLU A 242 -3.43 -8.21 -12.08
N VAL A 243 -3.27 -7.93 -13.37
CA VAL A 243 -2.90 -6.58 -13.84
C VAL A 243 -4.03 -5.60 -13.60
N GLU A 244 -5.28 -5.99 -13.84
CA GLU A 244 -6.46 -5.15 -13.58
C GLU A 244 -6.59 -4.76 -12.10
N LYS A 245 -6.21 -5.65 -11.18
CA LYS A 245 -6.18 -5.35 -9.73
C LYS A 245 -5.18 -4.26 -9.36
N ILE A 246 -4.18 -3.94 -10.19
CA ILE A 246 -3.21 -2.89 -9.90
C ILE A 246 -3.90 -1.52 -10.06
N ASN A 247 -4.57 -1.10 -8.99
CA ASN A 247 -5.23 0.18 -8.87
C ASN A 247 -4.50 1.06 -7.84
N LYS A 248 -5.02 2.26 -7.57
CA LYS A 248 -4.45 3.20 -6.58
C LYS A 248 -4.30 2.59 -5.18
N GLU A 249 -5.21 1.72 -4.76
CA GLU A 249 -5.19 1.08 -3.45
C GLU A 249 -4.06 0.05 -3.33
N ILE A 250 -3.88 -0.80 -4.35
CA ILE A 250 -2.76 -1.73 -4.40
C ILE A 250 -1.42 -0.99 -4.43
N ILE A 251 -1.34 0.12 -5.16
CA ILE A 251 -0.14 0.97 -5.19
C ILE A 251 0.16 1.54 -3.80
N GLU A 252 -0.83 2.08 -3.09
CA GLU A 252 -0.64 2.56 -1.72
C GLU A 252 -0.24 1.44 -0.75
N THR A 253 -0.78 0.23 -0.92
CA THR A 253 -0.38 -0.94 -0.12
C THR A 253 1.07 -1.32 -0.39
N VAL A 254 1.48 -1.38 -1.66
CA VAL A 254 2.87 -1.65 -2.07
C VAL A 254 3.81 -0.61 -1.48
N LYS A 255 3.44 0.66 -1.56
CA LYS A 255 4.16 1.80 -0.99
C LYS A 255 4.30 1.68 0.53
N PHE A 256 3.24 1.34 1.25
CA PHE A 256 3.27 1.11 2.70
C PHE A 256 4.20 -0.05 3.08
N VAL A 257 4.09 -1.19 2.41
CA VAL A 257 4.96 -2.36 2.63
C VAL A 257 6.42 -2.02 2.35
N PHE A 258 6.69 -1.23 1.31
CA PHE A 258 8.02 -0.75 0.97
C PHE A 258 8.61 0.12 2.08
N VAL A 259 7.92 1.19 2.51
CA VAL A 259 8.41 2.10 3.56
C VAL A 259 8.62 1.36 4.87
N LYS A 260 7.70 0.48 5.27
CA LYS A 260 7.84 -0.35 6.49
C LYS A 260 9.07 -1.24 6.45
N ARG A 261 9.45 -1.76 5.29
CA ARG A 261 10.68 -2.56 5.14
C ARG A 261 11.93 -1.70 5.25
N VAL A 262 11.95 -0.52 4.64
CA VAL A 262 13.07 0.42 4.73
C VAL A 262 13.34 0.81 6.18
N LEU A 263 12.28 1.15 6.93
CA LEU A 263 12.36 1.48 8.36
C LEU A 263 12.89 0.35 9.26
N LYS A 264 12.68 -0.92 8.89
CA LYS A 264 13.14 -2.07 9.68
C LYS A 264 14.61 -2.44 9.43
N LYS A 265 15.18 -2.04 8.31
CA LYS A 265 16.57 -2.37 7.96
C LYS A 265 17.48 -1.46 8.77
N LYS A 266 18.50 -2.01 9.45
CA LYS A 266 19.50 -1.20 10.15
C LYS A 266 20.55 -0.74 9.12
N ILE A 267 20.87 0.56 9.06
CA ILE A 267 22.03 1.03 8.29
C ILE A 267 23.30 0.41 8.88
N PRO A 268 24.20 -0.16 8.04
CA PRO A 268 25.54 -0.52 8.45
C PRO A 268 26.26 0.71 9.02
N THR A 269 26.78 0.58 10.23
CA THR A 269 27.35 1.66 11.05
C THR A 269 28.69 2.23 10.52
N GLU A 270 29.05 2.00 9.26
CA GLU A 270 30.37 2.33 8.70
C GLU A 270 30.47 3.73 8.08
N ASN A 271 29.35 4.43 7.85
CA ASN A 271 29.39 5.78 7.29
C ASN A 271 29.67 6.83 8.37
N GLU A 272 30.69 7.65 8.14
CA GLU A 272 30.99 8.86 8.93
C GLU A 272 29.87 9.90 8.87
N LYS A 273 29.07 9.88 7.79
CA LYS A 273 27.94 10.78 7.59
C LYS A 273 26.82 10.50 8.60
N THR A 274 26.35 11.56 9.25
CA THR A 274 25.40 11.50 10.37
C THR A 274 24.04 12.07 10.01
N LEU A 275 24.01 13.11 9.17
CA LEU A 275 22.81 13.72 8.63
C LEU A 275 22.63 13.24 7.19
N PHE A 276 21.47 12.66 6.93
CA PHE A 276 21.07 12.18 5.62
C PHE A 276 19.90 13.00 5.12
N THR A 277 19.82 13.27 3.82
CA THR A 277 18.51 13.59 3.24
C THR A 277 17.63 12.35 3.26
N LEU A 278 16.30 12.51 3.21
CA LEU A 278 15.40 11.36 3.09
C LEU A 278 15.71 10.52 1.84
N GLU A 279 16.07 11.16 0.72
CA GLU A 279 16.45 10.45 -0.50
C GLU A 279 17.74 9.63 -0.31
N GLU A 280 18.76 10.21 0.32
CA GLU A 280 20.00 9.50 0.66
C GLU A 280 19.75 8.34 1.61
N TYR A 281 18.90 8.56 2.62
CA TYR A 281 18.47 7.52 3.56
C TYR A 281 17.92 6.32 2.76
N PHE A 282 16.91 6.53 1.92
CA PHE A 282 16.30 5.46 1.12
C PHE A 282 17.26 4.81 0.11
N ASN A 283 18.09 5.59 -0.59
CA ASN A 283 19.06 5.06 -1.56
C ASN A 283 20.08 4.13 -0.91
N ASN A 284 20.50 4.42 0.32
CA ASN A 284 21.39 3.54 1.10
C ASN A 284 20.72 2.21 1.48
N TYR A 285 19.40 2.13 1.58
CA TYR A 285 18.69 0.89 1.92
C TYR A 285 18.27 0.05 0.73
N SER A 286 17.98 0.70 -0.41
CA SER A 286 17.45 0.05 -1.61
C SER A 286 18.54 -0.48 -2.56
N ASP A 287 19.81 -0.48 -2.12
CA ASP A 287 20.99 -0.78 -2.93
C ASP A 287 21.02 0.05 -4.23
N GLY A 288 20.50 1.29 -4.16
CA GLY A 288 20.36 2.22 -5.29
C GLY A 288 19.31 1.83 -6.36
N LYS A 289 18.61 0.70 -6.21
CA LYS A 289 17.67 0.20 -7.24
C LYS A 289 16.30 0.86 -7.21
N VAL A 290 15.87 1.36 -6.04
CA VAL A 290 14.56 2.00 -5.88
C VAL A 290 14.78 3.43 -5.42
N LYS A 291 14.32 4.38 -6.23
CA LYS A 291 14.42 5.82 -5.96
C LYS A 291 13.18 6.30 -5.22
N MET A 292 13.30 7.38 -4.45
CA MET A 292 12.16 8.04 -3.80
C MET A 292 11.02 8.36 -4.79
N LYS A 293 11.41 8.81 -6.00
CA LYS A 293 10.50 9.17 -7.09
C LYS A 293 9.59 8.03 -7.56
N THR A 294 9.91 6.78 -7.24
CA THR A 294 9.03 5.64 -7.53
C THR A 294 7.65 5.80 -6.91
N PHE A 295 7.55 6.40 -5.71
CA PHE A 295 6.26 6.58 -5.02
C PHE A 295 5.96 8.04 -4.65
N TYR A 296 6.97 8.89 -4.52
CA TYR A 296 6.81 10.24 -3.97
C TYR A 296 7.39 11.29 -4.90
N SER A 297 6.59 12.30 -5.22
CA SER A 297 7.05 13.50 -5.94
C SER A 297 7.59 14.56 -4.99
N LYS A 298 7.15 14.56 -3.72
CA LYS A 298 7.55 15.52 -2.67
C LYS A 298 8.07 14.78 -1.44
N GLU A 299 9.09 15.35 -0.79
CA GLU A 299 9.65 14.80 0.47
C GLU A 299 8.64 14.85 1.63
N GLN A 300 7.77 15.85 1.64
CA GLN A 300 6.74 16.01 2.67
C GLN A 300 5.77 14.81 2.71
N ASP A 301 5.35 14.33 1.54
CA ASP A 301 4.43 13.18 1.43
C ASP A 301 5.08 11.91 2.00
N LEU A 302 6.38 11.73 1.71
CA LEU A 302 7.17 10.64 2.26
C LEU A 302 7.28 10.73 3.79
N LEU A 303 7.60 11.90 4.34
CA LEU A 303 7.68 12.07 5.79
C LEU A 303 6.32 11.78 6.45
N ASN A 304 5.22 12.26 5.87
CA ASN A 304 3.88 12.00 6.41
C ASN A 304 3.58 10.50 6.47
N ASP A 305 3.94 9.73 5.43
CA ASP A 305 3.75 8.29 5.43
C ASP A 305 4.72 7.56 6.37
N LEU A 306 5.96 8.05 6.50
CA LEU A 306 6.91 7.59 7.52
C LEU A 306 6.30 7.73 8.92
N LEU A 307 5.81 8.92 9.26
CA LEU A 307 5.22 9.26 10.55
C LEU A 307 3.94 8.47 10.83
N ARG A 308 3.16 8.10 9.80
CA ARG A 308 1.98 7.22 9.94
C ARG A 308 2.36 5.79 10.28
N ILE A 309 3.47 5.29 9.74
CA ILE A 309 3.93 3.91 9.97
C ILE A 309 4.60 3.77 11.33
N THR A 310 5.32 4.79 11.76
CA THR A 310 6.03 4.81 13.03
C THR A 310 5.06 5.21 14.15
N ASN A 311 4.87 4.37 15.17
CA ASN A 311 4.05 4.71 16.34
C ASN A 311 4.81 5.69 17.27
N THR A 312 4.92 6.95 16.85
CA THR A 312 5.94 7.86 17.42
C THR A 312 5.39 8.76 18.50
N LYS A 313 6.13 8.91 19.60
CA LYS A 313 5.77 9.82 20.70
C LYS A 313 5.58 11.25 20.20
N HIS A 314 6.44 11.69 19.28
CA HIS A 314 6.44 13.08 18.78
C HIS A 314 5.69 13.24 17.45
N TYR A 315 4.76 12.34 17.13
CA TYR A 315 4.00 12.38 15.86
C TYR A 315 3.42 13.77 15.55
N ARG A 316 2.76 14.40 16.52
CA ARG A 316 2.13 15.73 16.33
C ARG A 316 3.15 16.85 16.13
N HIS A 317 4.27 16.79 16.85
CA HIS A 317 5.38 17.74 16.77
C HIS A 317 6.02 17.68 15.38
N LEU A 318 6.42 16.48 14.95
CA LEU A 318 7.03 16.24 13.65
C LEU A 318 6.08 16.56 12.49
N ARG A 319 4.79 16.26 12.63
CA ARG A 319 3.79 16.62 11.62
C ARG A 319 3.61 18.14 11.49
N PHE A 320 3.64 18.86 12.61
CA PHE A 320 3.60 20.33 12.60
C PHE A 320 4.86 20.92 11.97
N LEU A 321 6.05 20.50 12.42
CA LEU A 321 7.33 20.97 11.86
C LEU A 321 7.45 20.67 10.36
N SER A 322 7.03 19.47 9.94
CA SER A 322 6.97 19.07 8.53
C SER A 322 6.09 20.00 7.68
N SER A 323 5.01 20.54 8.24
CA SER A 323 4.13 21.44 7.48
C SER A 323 4.68 22.86 7.36
N GLN A 324 5.56 23.26 8.27
CA GLN A 324 6.21 24.58 8.30
C GLN A 324 7.61 24.59 7.67
N HIS A 325 8.14 23.42 7.32
CA HIS A 325 9.49 23.26 6.81
C HIS A 325 9.67 23.93 5.44
N ALA A 326 10.71 24.75 5.32
CA ALA A 326 11.08 25.46 4.09
C ALA A 326 11.79 24.52 3.09
N TYR A 327 11.03 23.63 2.45
CA TYR A 327 11.54 22.62 1.51
C TYR A 327 12.31 23.21 0.32
N ASP A 328 11.93 24.40 -0.14
CA ASP A 328 12.59 25.09 -1.26
C ASP A 328 13.98 25.64 -0.87
N THR A 329 14.19 25.92 0.42
CA THR A 329 15.44 26.47 0.97
C THR A 329 16.37 25.35 1.45
N MET A 330 15.84 24.35 2.15
CA MET A 330 16.63 23.22 2.65
C MET A 330 15.83 21.93 2.54
N ARG A 331 16.43 20.88 1.96
CA ARG A 331 15.86 19.52 2.02
C ARG A 331 15.81 19.02 3.46
N LEU A 332 14.82 18.22 3.83
CA LEU A 332 14.74 17.70 5.20
C LEU A 332 15.96 16.81 5.53
N ARG A 333 16.44 16.89 6.79
CA ARG A 333 17.57 16.09 7.27
C ARG A 333 17.12 15.09 8.31
N PHE A 334 17.61 13.85 8.20
CA PHE A 334 17.36 12.72 9.08
C PHE A 334 18.65 12.27 9.75
N ILE A 335 18.57 11.96 11.04
CA ILE A 335 19.68 11.46 11.87
C ILE A 335 19.28 10.10 12.42
N LEU A 336 20.19 9.13 12.35
CA LEU A 336 19.92 7.72 12.69
C LEU A 336 20.00 7.41 14.20
N LYS A 337 20.81 8.20 14.92
CA LYS A 337 21.16 7.93 16.30
C LYS A 337 21.35 9.26 17.06
N PRO A 338 20.35 9.71 17.83
CA PRO A 338 18.99 9.15 17.92
C PRO A 338 18.18 9.37 16.63
N ASP A 339 17.16 8.55 16.37
CA ASP A 339 16.20 8.75 15.28
C ASP A 339 15.57 10.14 15.42
N SER A 340 15.96 11.08 14.57
CA SER A 340 15.60 12.50 14.72
C SER A 340 15.69 13.26 13.40
N PHE A 341 15.12 14.47 13.40
CA PHE A 341 14.95 15.29 12.21
C PHE A 341 15.46 16.70 12.46
N VAL A 342 16.07 17.30 11.44
CA VAL A 342 16.40 18.73 11.44
C VAL A 342 15.57 19.44 10.39
N PHE A 343 14.73 20.36 10.86
CA PHE A 343 13.86 21.21 10.06
C PHE A 343 14.46 22.61 9.92
N LEU A 344 14.10 23.31 8.84
CA LEU A 344 14.35 24.73 8.67
C LEU A 344 12.99 25.43 8.60
N ILE A 345 12.73 26.35 9.52
CA ILE A 345 11.52 27.17 9.53
C ILE A 345 11.91 28.63 9.32
N GLU A 346 11.19 29.31 8.43
CA GLU A 346 11.34 30.75 8.23
C GLU A 346 10.44 31.49 9.23
N GLY A 347 11.04 32.15 10.22
CA GLY A 347 10.35 33.01 11.18
C GLY A 347 10.09 34.40 10.61
N THR A 348 9.74 35.36 11.46
CA THR A 348 9.50 36.77 11.05
C THR A 348 10.82 37.46 10.62
N HIS A 349 11.82 37.44 11.49
CA HIS A 349 13.11 38.13 11.34
C HIS A 349 14.27 37.18 11.04
N HIS A 350 14.16 35.93 11.50
CA HIS A 350 15.22 34.93 11.44
C HIS A 350 14.76 33.65 10.74
N CYS A 351 15.71 32.82 10.33
CA CYS A 351 15.49 31.42 10.03
C CYS A 351 15.85 30.59 11.25
N HIS A 352 15.18 29.46 11.43
CA HIS A 352 15.32 28.62 12.62
C HIS A 352 15.59 27.18 12.21
N PHE A 353 16.72 26.64 12.64
CA PHE A 353 17.00 25.22 12.53
C PHE A 353 16.46 24.53 13.78
N ILE A 354 15.61 23.52 13.58
CA ILE A 354 14.91 22.84 14.67
C ILE A 354 15.28 21.37 14.64
N TRP A 355 15.90 20.88 15.71
CA TRP A 355 16.17 19.47 15.91
C TRP A 355 15.13 18.86 16.85
N GLU A 356 14.41 17.87 16.32
CA GLU A 356 13.33 17.16 17.01
C GLU A 356 13.53 15.65 16.90
N THR A 357 13.31 14.93 17.99
CA THR A 357 13.49 13.48 18.00
C THR A 357 12.20 12.74 17.69
N LEU A 358 12.34 11.49 17.25
CA LEU A 358 11.21 10.66 16.89
C LEU A 358 10.46 10.16 18.13
N ASN A 359 11.21 9.67 19.12
CA ASN A 359 10.66 8.85 20.21
C ASN A 359 11.34 9.03 21.57
N THR A 360 12.41 9.82 21.66
CA THR A 360 13.13 10.05 22.93
C THR A 360 12.46 11.19 23.69
N SER A 361 12.54 11.20 25.02
CA SER A 361 11.97 12.26 25.86
C SER A 361 12.84 13.53 25.90
N GLU A 362 13.56 13.81 24.82
CA GLU A 362 14.50 14.91 24.72
C GLU A 362 13.76 16.18 24.28
N ALA A 363 14.22 17.34 24.74
CA ALA A 363 13.66 18.63 24.32
C ALA A 363 13.84 18.89 22.82
N THR A 364 13.02 19.77 22.26
CA THR A 364 13.26 20.38 20.95
C THR A 364 14.38 21.40 21.04
N TYR A 365 15.36 21.33 20.15
CA TYR A 365 16.48 22.28 20.11
C TYR A 365 16.34 23.23 18.92
N ILE A 366 16.55 24.53 19.15
CA ILE A 366 16.33 25.58 18.15
C ILE A 366 17.57 26.47 18.06
N TRP A 367 18.14 26.57 16.86
CA TRP A 367 19.20 27.51 16.52
C TRP A 367 18.66 28.60 15.61
N HIS A 368 19.07 29.84 15.88
CA HIS A 368 18.70 31.00 15.10
C HIS A 368 19.76 31.29 14.04
N ALA A 369 19.31 31.64 12.84
CA ALA A 369 20.14 32.06 11.73
C ALA A 369 19.58 33.33 11.10
N GLU A 370 20.46 34.18 10.58
CA GLU A 370 20.04 35.29 9.73
C GLU A 370 19.40 34.75 8.44
N LYS A 371 18.43 35.49 7.89
CA LYS A 371 17.80 35.20 6.58
C LYS A 371 18.71 35.56 5.41
N ASP A 372 19.97 35.16 5.49
CA ASP A 372 20.98 35.37 4.46
C ASP A 372 21.34 34.03 3.82
N LYS A 373 21.10 33.93 2.51
CA LYS A 373 21.37 32.73 1.71
C LYS A 373 22.83 32.29 1.76
N GLN A 374 23.77 33.20 1.99
CA GLN A 374 25.21 32.87 2.09
C GLN A 374 25.59 32.39 3.49
N LYS A 375 24.96 32.93 4.54
CA LYS A 375 25.24 32.54 5.94
C LYS A 375 24.52 31.27 6.34
N LEU A 376 23.33 30.99 5.80
CA LEU A 376 22.54 29.80 6.13
C LEU A 376 23.31 28.47 5.99
N PRO A 377 24.01 28.19 4.87
CA PRO A 377 24.83 26.98 4.75
C PRO A 377 25.96 26.89 5.79
N ILE A 378 26.57 28.02 6.13
CA ILE A 378 27.65 28.09 7.13
C ILE A 378 27.11 27.76 8.51
N THR A 379 25.97 28.36 8.90
CA THR A 379 25.30 28.05 10.16
C THR A 379 24.86 26.59 10.22
N PHE A 380 24.30 26.07 9.14
CA PHE A 380 23.90 24.66 9.07
C PHE A 380 25.08 23.71 9.27
N ARG A 381 26.24 23.99 8.67
CA ARG A 381 27.46 23.19 8.86
C ARG A 381 27.94 23.18 10.32
N LYS A 382 27.87 24.32 11.01
CA LYS A 382 28.17 24.38 12.46
C LYS A 382 27.21 23.51 13.26
N ILE A 383 25.92 23.54 12.93
CA ILE A 383 24.90 22.71 13.59
C ILE A 383 25.16 21.21 13.32
N GLU A 384 25.58 20.86 12.10
CA GLU A 384 25.98 19.49 11.77
C GLU A 384 27.18 19.03 12.61
N GLU A 385 28.20 19.88 12.77
CA GLU A 385 29.36 19.61 13.64
C GLU A 385 28.95 19.43 15.11
N ILE A 386 28.06 20.29 15.63
CA ILE A 386 27.47 20.20 16.97
C ILE A 386 26.75 18.86 17.15
N ILE A 387 25.86 18.50 16.22
CA ILE A 387 25.10 17.24 16.27
C ILE A 387 26.07 16.04 16.27
N ASN A 388 27.14 16.11 15.48
CA ASN A 388 28.17 15.07 15.44
C ASN A 388 28.90 14.92 16.76
N GLN A 389 29.32 16.03 17.36
CA GLN A 389 29.97 16.04 18.66
C GLN A 389 29.04 15.49 19.75
N THR A 390 27.77 15.90 19.78
CA THR A 390 26.79 15.42 20.76
C THR A 390 26.55 13.91 20.66
N ARG A 391 26.70 13.32 19.45
CA ARG A 391 26.61 11.87 19.24
C ARG A 391 27.83 11.12 19.80
N VAL A 392 29.03 11.67 19.64
CA VAL A 392 30.30 11.03 20.04
C VAL A 392 30.55 11.16 21.55
N GLN A 393 30.37 12.37 22.10
CA GLN A 393 30.71 12.70 23.49
C GLN A 393 29.52 12.58 24.44
N GLY A 394 28.31 12.40 23.90
CA GLY A 394 27.06 12.47 24.65
C GLY A 394 26.57 13.92 24.81
N LYS A 395 25.23 14.09 24.80
CA LYS A 395 24.58 15.42 24.84
C LYS A 395 24.92 16.23 26.10
N THR A 396 25.17 15.56 27.23
CA THR A 396 25.48 16.21 28.52
C THR A 396 26.77 17.02 28.46
N ALA A 397 27.80 16.51 27.79
CA ALA A 397 29.10 17.18 27.65
C ALA A 397 28.99 18.46 26.80
N TYR A 398 28.19 18.43 25.74
CA TYR A 398 27.93 19.59 24.90
C TYR A 398 27.08 20.64 25.63
N ILE A 399 26.02 20.24 26.33
CA ILE A 399 25.16 21.17 27.09
C ILE A 399 25.96 21.90 28.19
N SER A 400 26.96 21.26 28.79
CA SER A 400 27.84 21.89 29.79
C SER A 400 28.88 22.86 29.21
N SER A 401 29.14 22.82 27.89
CA SER A 401 30.15 23.69 27.26
C SER A 401 29.74 25.16 27.16
N ASN A 402 28.43 25.46 27.22
CA ASN A 402 27.85 26.82 27.33
C ASN A 402 28.27 27.83 26.24
N GLU A 403 28.86 27.36 25.12
CA GLU A 403 29.41 28.24 24.08
C GLU A 403 28.39 28.65 23.00
N ASP A 404 27.28 27.92 22.83
CA ASP A 404 26.31 28.15 21.75
C ASP A 404 24.94 28.66 22.22
N LYS A 405 24.43 29.67 21.51
CA LYS A 405 23.11 30.29 21.72
C LYS A 405 22.01 29.48 21.03
N PHE A 406 21.58 28.38 21.63
CA PHE A 406 20.37 27.66 21.21
C PHE A 406 19.28 27.72 22.28
N ARG A 407 18.01 27.64 21.85
CA ARG A 407 16.85 27.54 22.74
C ARG A 407 16.41 26.08 22.84
N ARG A 408 15.80 25.75 23.98
CA ARG A 408 15.20 24.44 24.26
C ARG A 408 13.74 24.60 24.62
N ILE A 409 12.90 23.74 24.07
CA ILE A 409 11.49 23.61 24.46
C ILE A 409 11.33 22.22 25.03
N TYR A 410 10.99 22.13 26.32
CA TYR A 410 10.77 20.87 26.99
C TYR A 410 9.35 20.37 26.73
N HIS A 411 9.20 19.08 26.44
CA HIS A 411 7.89 18.50 26.23
C HIS A 411 7.21 18.20 27.58
N ASP A 412 5.92 18.52 27.64
CA ASP A 412 5.02 18.07 28.69
C ASP A 412 4.31 16.79 28.22
N TYR A 413 4.54 15.69 28.94
CA TYR A 413 3.96 14.38 28.62
C TYR A 413 2.77 14.00 29.53
N SER A 414 2.36 14.88 30.44
CA SER A 414 1.26 14.61 31.38
C SER A 414 -0.09 14.48 30.67
N ASP A 415 -0.33 15.31 29.64
CA ASP A 415 -1.46 15.18 28.72
C ASP A 415 -0.99 15.38 27.27
N ILE A 416 -1.27 14.42 26.40
CA ILE A 416 -0.79 14.41 25.00
C ILE A 416 -1.37 15.59 24.18
N ASN A 417 -2.60 15.99 24.44
CA ASN A 417 -3.25 17.10 23.73
C ASN A 417 -2.73 18.43 24.26
N GLU A 418 -2.74 18.63 25.57
CA GLU A 418 -2.34 19.89 26.18
C GLU A 418 -0.83 20.13 26.06
N GLY A 419 -0.01 19.08 26.21
CA GLY A 419 1.44 19.16 26.09
C GLY A 419 1.90 19.60 24.70
N PHE A 420 1.24 19.09 23.65
CA PHE A 420 1.50 19.56 22.28
C PHE A 420 1.07 21.02 22.07
N VAL A 421 -0.07 21.44 22.61
CA VAL A 421 -0.54 22.84 22.47
C VAL A 421 0.41 23.81 23.19
N LYS A 422 0.88 23.47 24.40
CA LYS A 422 1.89 24.25 25.13
C LYS A 422 3.19 24.35 24.35
N TRP A 423 3.72 23.21 23.91
CA TRP A 423 4.93 23.14 23.08
C TRP A 423 4.82 24.01 21.82
N LYS A 424 3.68 23.92 21.13
CA LYS A 424 3.43 24.68 19.90
C LYS A 424 3.42 26.19 20.19
N GLY A 425 2.75 26.62 21.26
CA GLY A 425 2.72 28.03 21.65
C GLY A 425 4.12 28.57 22.00
N GLU A 426 4.93 27.79 22.74
CA GLU A 426 6.31 28.14 23.01
C GLU A 426 7.15 28.24 21.74
N LEU A 427 6.97 27.30 20.80
CA LEU A 427 7.68 27.32 19.53
C LEU A 427 7.31 28.55 18.71
N GLU A 428 6.03 28.84 18.54
CA GLU A 428 5.56 30.01 17.78
C GLU A 428 6.10 31.33 18.40
N ASN A 429 6.15 31.43 19.72
CA ASN A 429 6.79 32.56 20.41
C ASN A 429 8.30 32.68 20.13
N VAL A 430 9.00 31.56 19.94
CA VAL A 430 10.44 31.55 19.58
C VAL A 430 10.68 31.90 18.11
N LEU A 431 9.71 31.63 17.23
CA LEU A 431 9.76 31.90 15.79
C LEU A 431 9.38 33.35 15.42
N THR A 432 8.81 34.09 16.37
CA THR A 432 8.48 35.52 16.25
C THR A 432 9.70 36.39 16.50
#